data_AF-A0A8H6Z7E4-F1
#
_entry.id   AF-A0A8H6Z7E4-F1
#
_cell.length_a   1.000
_cell.length_b   1.000
_cell.length_c   1.000
_cell.angle_alpha   90.00
_cell.angle_beta   90.00
_cell.angle_gamma   90.00
#
_symmetry.space_group_name_H-M   'P 1'
#
loop_
_entity.id
_entity.type
_entity.pdbx_description
1 polymer ?
#
loop_
_entity_poly.entity_id
_entity_poly.type
_entity_poly.pdbx_seq_one_letter_code
_entity_poly.pdbx_strand_id
1 'polypeptide(L)'
;MSKPYLEAIAASFKDPNGKVKCLIATEAASNGFDVADVDLIVQFGVPKSIIDGDQRGGRARTDPQHKPSKKEERTDAAVIAYASSRKDCCRRTLAKYNNDTTVQAHNFCGRWCCDNDTDDLDLSQYLLSPILADAQPSDSISPVKPRRKKYRPVTKREPIVRALEAWCGAVHTRDPVAKNFPSSYILDDNSIAQLAREVSGTFRIPKDITDFLGETPEWHARHAIELVTILRQYDLTAPPAHRIRDESSSSDSETSDSQNHNMTTAQAVQANLIRMATKYQHQRRTTLVP
;
A
#
# COMPACT_ATOMS: atom_id res chain seq x y z
N MET A 1 14.90 14.49 5.18
CA MET A 1 15.25 15.86 5.61
C MET A 1 15.76 15.80 7.03
N SER A 2 16.69 16.66 7.43
CA SER A 2 17.18 16.68 8.81
C SER A 2 16.08 17.19 9.77
N LYS A 3 16.12 16.74 11.02
CA LYS A 3 15.16 17.17 12.04
C LYS A 3 15.14 18.70 12.25
N PRO A 4 16.28 19.39 12.35
CA PRO A 4 16.29 20.85 12.51
C PRO A 4 15.64 21.60 11.34
N TYR A 5 15.80 21.07 10.12
CA TYR A 5 15.16 21.67 8.94
C TYR A 5 13.64 21.56 9.00
N LEU A 6 13.10 20.37 9.34
CA LEU A 6 11.66 20.16 9.46
C LEU A 6 11.04 21.05 10.54
N GLU A 7 11.72 21.21 11.68
CA GLU A 7 11.29 22.09 12.76
C GLU A 7 11.29 23.57 12.34
N ALA A 8 12.32 24.03 11.61
CA ALA A 8 12.39 25.40 11.11
C ALA A 8 11.28 25.72 10.09
N ILE A 9 11.02 24.80 9.15
CA ILE A 9 9.93 24.95 8.18
C ILE A 9 8.57 24.93 8.87
N ALA A 10 8.38 24.06 9.86
CA ALA A 10 7.15 24.01 10.65
C ALA A 10 6.89 25.30 11.42
N ALA A 11 7.91 25.83 12.10
CA ALA A 11 7.82 27.11 12.79
C ALA A 11 7.49 28.25 11.82
N SER A 12 8.17 28.30 10.66
CA SER A 12 7.90 29.33 9.66
C SER A 12 6.55 29.21 8.97
N PHE A 13 5.92 28.04 8.94
CA PHE A 13 4.58 27.86 8.38
C PHE A 13 3.48 28.20 9.40
N LYS A 14 3.73 27.93 10.68
CA LYS A 14 2.82 28.25 11.78
C LYS A 14 2.76 29.74 12.10
N ASP A 15 3.83 30.48 11.86
CA ASP A 15 3.87 31.92 12.07
C ASP A 15 3.07 32.64 10.98
N PRO A 16 2.02 33.43 11.31
CA PRO A 16 1.29 34.24 10.35
C PRO A 16 2.20 35.19 9.55
N ASN A 17 3.31 35.64 10.15
CA ASN A 17 4.33 36.49 9.51
C ASN A 17 5.47 35.68 8.88
N GLY A 18 5.42 34.35 9.00
CA GLY A 18 6.43 33.46 8.47
C GLY A 18 6.47 33.45 6.95
N LYS A 19 7.65 33.11 6.41
CA LYS A 19 7.92 33.13 4.96
C LYS A 19 7.26 31.97 4.21
N VAL A 20 7.04 30.84 4.89
CA VAL A 20 6.44 29.64 4.29
C VAL A 20 4.93 29.79 4.31
N LYS A 21 4.32 29.94 3.13
CA LYS A 21 2.85 30.05 2.96
C LYS A 21 2.19 28.77 2.46
N CYS A 22 2.99 27.81 1.99
CA CYS A 22 2.50 26.52 1.49
C CYS A 22 3.44 25.43 1.99
N LEU A 23 2.87 24.34 2.49
CA LEU A 23 3.60 23.16 2.93
C LEU A 23 3.20 21.96 2.07
N ILE A 24 4.18 21.37 1.38
CA ILE A 24 3.99 20.11 0.64
C ILE A 24 4.51 18.98 1.52
N ALA A 25 3.61 18.13 1.99
CA ALA A 25 3.91 17.05 2.91
C ALA A 25 3.40 15.70 2.39
N THR A 26 4.15 14.64 2.68
CA THR A 26 3.64 13.27 2.56
C THR A 26 2.71 12.95 3.73
N GLU A 27 1.90 11.90 3.61
CA GLU A 27 1.02 11.40 4.69
C GLU A 27 1.75 11.26 6.04
N ALA A 28 2.97 10.71 6.02
CA ALA A 28 3.76 10.54 7.23
C ALA A 28 4.23 11.87 7.83
N ALA A 29 4.51 12.88 7.00
CA ALA A 29 4.98 14.19 7.43
C ALA A 29 3.85 15.13 7.88
N SER A 30 2.64 14.98 7.31
CA SER A 30 1.45 15.72 7.76
C SER A 30 0.91 15.21 9.09
N ASN A 31 1.15 13.93 9.41
CA ASN A 31 0.75 13.34 10.68
C ASN A 31 1.59 13.91 11.83
N GLY A 32 0.99 14.84 12.59
CA GLY A 32 1.64 15.57 13.67
C GLY A 32 1.79 17.07 13.41
N PHE A 33 1.45 17.52 12.20
CA PHE A 33 1.26 18.93 11.91
C PHE A 33 -0.15 19.34 12.33
N ASP A 34 -0.20 20.06 13.45
CA ASP A 34 -1.38 20.75 13.93
C ASP A 34 -1.13 22.26 13.79
N VAL A 35 -1.87 22.88 12.86
CA VAL A 35 -1.75 24.29 12.47
C VAL A 35 -3.17 24.82 12.40
N ALA A 36 -3.47 25.81 13.23
CA ALA A 36 -4.74 26.53 13.13
C ALA A 36 -4.76 27.37 11.85
N ASP A 37 -5.95 27.77 11.41
CA ASP A 37 -6.13 28.75 10.32
C ASP A 37 -5.54 28.33 8.95
N VAL A 38 -5.57 27.03 8.64
CA VAL A 38 -5.29 26.56 7.27
C VAL A 38 -6.48 26.86 6.37
N ASP A 39 -6.31 27.77 5.41
CA ASP A 39 -7.36 28.19 4.48
C ASP A 39 -7.70 27.12 3.42
N LEU A 40 -6.69 26.40 2.94
CA LEU A 40 -6.82 25.45 1.83
C LEU A 40 -5.95 24.21 2.04
N ILE A 41 -6.57 23.05 1.86
CA ILE A 41 -5.88 21.76 1.80
C ILE A 41 -6.04 21.20 0.40
N VAL A 42 -4.91 20.99 -0.28
CA VAL A 42 -4.89 20.33 -1.59
C VAL A 42 -4.36 18.92 -1.40
N GLN A 43 -5.20 17.92 -1.67
CA GLN A 43 -4.77 16.53 -1.65
C GLN A 43 -4.32 16.10 -3.04
N PHE A 44 -3.01 15.83 -3.18
CA PHE A 44 -2.48 15.24 -4.39
C PHE A 44 -2.59 13.70 -4.34
N GLY A 45 -3.45 13.13 -5.19
CA GLY A 45 -3.73 11.70 -5.27
C GLY A 45 -4.97 11.26 -4.47
N VAL A 46 -5.36 10.00 -4.66
CA VAL A 46 -6.56 9.41 -4.04
C VAL A 46 -6.21 8.86 -2.65
N PRO A 47 -6.99 9.17 -1.59
CA PRO A 47 -6.70 8.69 -0.25
C PRO A 47 -6.90 7.17 -0.14
N LYS A 48 -6.37 6.55 0.91
CA LYS A 48 -6.48 5.09 1.08
C LYS A 48 -7.86 4.66 1.59
N SER A 49 -8.59 5.56 2.25
CA SER A 49 -9.95 5.34 2.72
C SER A 49 -10.71 6.66 2.78
N ILE A 50 -12.04 6.62 2.89
CA ILE A 50 -12.84 7.85 3.02
C ILE A 50 -12.46 8.52 4.32
N ILE A 51 -12.26 7.74 5.38
CA ILE A 51 -11.82 8.21 6.69
C ILE A 51 -10.49 8.98 6.59
N ASP A 52 -9.53 8.48 5.81
CA ASP A 52 -8.25 9.17 5.59
C ASP A 52 -8.43 10.48 4.81
N GLY A 53 -9.30 10.49 3.80
CA GLY A 53 -9.65 11.71 3.07
C GLY A 53 -10.36 12.74 3.94
N ASP A 54 -11.31 12.30 4.76
CA ASP A 54 -12.10 13.11 5.69
C ASP A 54 -11.22 13.67 6.82
N GLN A 55 -10.36 12.85 7.43
CA GLN A 55 -9.39 13.30 8.42
C GLN A 55 -8.37 14.29 7.85
N ARG A 56 -7.99 14.17 6.58
CA ARG A 56 -7.11 15.14 5.92
C ARG A 56 -7.84 16.43 5.60
N GLY A 57 -9.05 16.37 5.06
CA GLY A 57 -9.88 17.53 4.74
C GLY A 57 -10.31 18.30 6.00
N GLY A 58 -10.64 17.57 7.07
CA GLY A 58 -11.05 18.12 8.37
C GLY A 58 -9.94 18.85 9.12
N ARG A 59 -8.69 18.85 8.64
CA ARG A 59 -7.61 19.70 9.17
C ARG A 59 -7.77 21.17 8.79
N ALA A 60 -8.59 21.48 7.78
CA ALA A 60 -8.98 22.84 7.48
C ALA A 60 -10.03 23.25 8.53
N ARG A 61 -9.67 24.23 9.39
CA ARG A 61 -10.50 24.73 10.51
C ARG A 61 -10.90 23.66 11.54
N THR A 62 -9.92 23.07 12.21
CA THR A 62 -10.14 22.12 13.32
C THR A 62 -10.15 22.79 14.70
N ASP A 63 -11.09 22.38 15.56
CA ASP A 63 -11.13 22.60 17.02
C ASP A 63 -10.44 21.38 17.73
N PRO A 64 -9.58 21.52 18.76
CA PRO A 64 -8.50 20.56 19.08
C PRO A 64 -8.85 19.22 19.77
N GLN A 65 -10.05 18.65 19.67
CA GLN A 65 -10.40 17.46 20.48
C GLN A 65 -10.93 16.25 19.70
N HIS A 66 -10.04 15.52 19.01
CA HIS A 66 -10.25 14.08 18.78
C HIS A 66 -8.97 13.32 18.35
N LYS A 67 -8.86 12.03 18.66
CA LYS A 67 -7.74 11.14 18.25
C LYS A 67 -8.25 9.86 17.56
N PRO A 68 -7.91 9.63 16.28
CA PRO A 68 -8.22 8.38 15.60
C PRO A 68 -7.02 7.43 15.43
N SER A 69 -7.33 6.16 15.14
CA SER A 69 -6.42 5.00 15.18
C SER A 69 -6.04 4.42 13.80
N LYS A 70 -5.17 3.40 13.81
CA LYS A 70 -4.32 2.96 12.69
C LYS A 70 -4.95 1.89 11.78
N LYS A 71 -4.81 2.15 10.46
CA LYS A 71 -4.64 1.21 9.32
C LYS A 71 -5.85 0.46 8.76
N GLU A 72 -6.32 0.93 7.59
CA GLU A 72 -6.98 0.12 6.56
C GLU A 72 -6.32 0.39 5.19
N GLU A 73 -5.61 -0.62 4.68
CA GLU A 73 -4.85 -0.57 3.43
C GLU A 73 -5.65 -1.17 2.27
N ARG A 74 -6.05 -0.28 1.35
CA ARG A 74 -6.25 -0.38 -0.11
C ARG A 74 -7.49 0.44 -0.43
N THR A 75 -7.30 1.52 -1.19
CA THR A 75 -8.32 2.52 -1.56
C THR A 75 -9.70 1.90 -1.59
N ASP A 76 -10.46 2.14 -0.52
CA ASP A 76 -11.79 1.58 -0.34
C ASP A 76 -12.62 1.92 -1.59
N ALA A 77 -13.42 0.95 -2.08
CA ALA A 77 -14.35 1.20 -3.17
C ALA A 77 -15.25 2.42 -2.86
N ALA A 78 -15.52 2.67 -1.59
CA ALA A 78 -16.19 3.87 -1.12
C ALA A 78 -15.44 5.16 -1.51
N VAL A 79 -14.11 5.21 -1.43
CA VAL A 79 -13.31 6.38 -1.86
C VAL A 79 -13.45 6.64 -3.35
N ILE A 80 -13.39 5.57 -4.15
CA ILE A 80 -13.51 5.68 -5.60
C ILE A 80 -14.92 6.18 -5.94
N ALA A 81 -15.95 5.65 -5.28
CA ALA A 81 -17.32 6.11 -5.43
C ALA A 81 -17.49 7.57 -5.00
N TYR A 82 -16.89 7.98 -3.88
CA TYR A 82 -16.89 9.37 -3.40
C TYR A 82 -16.23 10.33 -4.40
N ALA A 83 -15.01 10.02 -4.84
CA ALA A 83 -14.24 10.88 -5.76
C ALA A 83 -14.82 10.91 -7.19
N SER A 84 -15.52 9.86 -7.60
CA SER A 84 -16.10 9.75 -8.95
C SER A 84 -17.58 10.18 -9.00
N SER A 85 -18.24 10.32 -7.85
CA SER A 85 -19.63 10.76 -7.81
C SER A 85 -19.70 12.24 -8.13
N ARG A 86 -20.32 12.57 -9.26
CA ARG A 86 -20.68 13.95 -9.65
C ARG A 86 -22.14 14.29 -9.34
N LYS A 87 -22.91 13.31 -8.83
CA LYS A 87 -24.37 13.43 -8.68
C LYS A 87 -24.81 13.81 -7.28
N ASP A 88 -24.03 13.42 -6.28
CA ASP A 88 -24.33 13.67 -4.88
C ASP A 88 -23.39 14.72 -4.30
N CYS A 89 -23.93 15.61 -3.46
CA CYS A 89 -23.14 16.50 -2.62
C CYS A 89 -22.14 15.68 -1.79
N CYS A 90 -20.88 16.11 -1.75
CA CYS A 90 -19.82 15.47 -0.99
C CYS A 90 -20.18 15.31 0.50
N ARG A 91 -20.81 16.33 1.11
CA ARG A 91 -21.28 16.26 2.51
C ARG A 91 -22.35 15.20 2.70
N ARG A 92 -23.34 15.10 1.80
CA ARG A 92 -24.36 14.04 1.86
C ARG A 92 -23.74 12.65 1.74
N THR A 93 -22.74 12.49 0.87
CA THR A 93 -22.03 11.21 0.72
C THR A 93 -21.27 10.85 2.01
N LEU A 94 -20.57 11.80 2.62
CA LEU A 94 -19.90 11.60 3.92
C LEU A 94 -20.90 11.32 5.05
N ALA A 95 -22.02 12.04 5.09
CA ALA A 95 -23.07 11.82 6.08
C ALA A 95 -23.65 10.41 6.00
N LYS A 96 -23.95 9.93 4.78
CA LYS A 96 -24.39 8.55 4.54
C LYS A 96 -23.33 7.54 4.99
N TYR A 97 -22.06 7.76 4.66
CA TYR A 97 -20.96 6.86 5.02
C TYR A 97 -20.77 6.76 6.55
N ASN A 98 -20.86 7.89 7.26
CA ASN A 98 -20.70 7.96 8.72
C ASN A 98 -22.00 7.66 9.50
N ASN A 99 -23.10 7.32 8.82
CA ASN A 99 -24.44 7.21 9.41
C ASN A 99 -24.88 8.47 10.19
N ASP A 100 -24.45 9.65 9.76
CA ASP A 100 -24.84 10.93 10.34
C ASP A 100 -26.23 11.32 9.84
N THR A 101 -27.18 11.44 10.77
CA THR A 101 -28.58 11.80 10.51
C THR A 101 -28.90 13.26 10.85
N THR A 102 -27.89 14.04 11.25
CA THR A 102 -28.10 15.44 11.62
C THR A 102 -28.50 16.27 10.40
N VAL A 103 -29.47 17.17 10.59
CA VAL A 103 -30.00 18.03 9.52
C VAL A 103 -28.89 18.86 8.86
N GLN A 104 -27.88 19.27 9.63
CA GLN A 104 -26.74 20.06 9.14
C GLN A 104 -25.84 19.28 8.17
N ALA A 105 -25.73 17.96 8.32
CA ALA A 105 -24.95 17.11 7.43
C ALA A 105 -25.63 16.93 6.05
N HIS A 106 -26.96 17.05 5.99
CA HIS A 106 -27.75 16.84 4.77
C HIS A 106 -28.15 18.13 4.04
N ASN A 107 -28.39 19.22 4.77
CA ASN A 107 -29.05 20.43 4.25
C ASN A 107 -28.10 21.62 4.01
N PHE A 108 -26.80 21.47 4.23
CA PHE A 108 -25.88 22.58 4.02
C PHE A 108 -25.61 22.79 2.53
N CYS A 109 -26.41 23.63 1.88
CA CYS A 109 -26.31 24.02 0.47
C CYS A 109 -25.97 25.53 0.34
N GLY A 110 -24.98 26.00 1.10
CA GLY A 110 -24.45 27.36 0.94
C GLY A 110 -23.46 27.44 -0.23
N ARG A 111 -22.95 28.65 -0.51
CA ARG A 111 -21.83 28.88 -1.47
C ARG A 111 -20.57 28.07 -1.15
N TRP A 112 -20.49 27.48 0.04
CA TRP A 112 -19.34 26.71 0.56
C TRP A 112 -19.64 25.21 0.70
N CYS A 113 -20.60 24.66 -0.05
CA CYS A 113 -21.05 23.27 0.08
C CYS A 113 -20.03 22.25 -0.49
N CYS A 114 -19.95 22.14 -1.82
CA CYS A 114 -18.96 21.36 -2.57
C CYS A 114 -19.10 21.67 -4.08
N ASP A 115 -18.16 21.21 -4.89
CA ASP A 115 -18.17 21.35 -6.36
C ASP A 115 -19.32 20.61 -7.05
N ASN A 116 -19.92 19.61 -6.40
CA ASN A 116 -21.05 18.85 -6.96
C ASN A 116 -22.42 19.53 -6.79
N ASP A 117 -22.55 20.53 -5.90
CA ASP A 117 -23.84 21.15 -5.55
C ASP A 117 -23.98 22.56 -6.13
N THR A 118 -22.87 23.20 -6.52
CA THR A 118 -22.84 24.54 -7.11
C THR A 118 -21.82 24.62 -8.25
N ASP A 119 -22.26 25.03 -9.43
CA ASP A 119 -21.37 25.31 -10.57
C ASP A 119 -20.50 26.58 -10.35
N ASP A 120 -20.82 27.37 -9.33
CA ASP A 120 -20.20 28.67 -9.03
C ASP A 120 -18.97 28.58 -8.11
N LEU A 121 -18.44 27.39 -7.83
CA LEU A 121 -17.24 27.24 -7.00
C LEU A 121 -15.99 27.65 -7.80
N ASP A 122 -15.70 28.95 -7.80
CA ASP A 122 -14.47 29.48 -8.37
C ASP A 122 -13.29 29.26 -7.42
N LEU A 123 -12.42 28.30 -7.76
CA LEU A 123 -11.20 28.01 -7.01
C LEU A 123 -10.13 29.10 -7.18
N SER A 124 -10.23 29.95 -8.21
CA SER A 124 -9.21 30.96 -8.50
C SER A 124 -9.08 32.00 -7.39
N GLN A 125 -10.17 32.28 -6.64
CA GLN A 125 -10.16 33.22 -5.52
C GLN A 125 -9.29 32.76 -4.33
N TYR A 126 -8.94 31.48 -4.26
CA TYR A 126 -8.14 30.89 -3.18
C TYR A 126 -6.65 30.75 -3.55
N LEU A 127 -6.29 31.05 -4.79
CA LEU A 127 -4.92 30.92 -5.27
C LEU A 127 -4.24 32.29 -5.28
N LEU A 128 -3.03 32.34 -4.74
CA LEU A 128 -2.23 33.58 -4.67
C LEU A 128 -1.80 34.11 -6.05
N SER A 129 -1.92 33.28 -7.09
CA SER A 129 -1.62 33.62 -8.47
C SER A 129 -2.70 33.03 -9.38
N PRO A 130 -2.93 33.61 -10.57
CA PRO A 130 -3.75 32.97 -11.59
C PRO A 130 -3.32 31.53 -11.78
N ILE A 131 -4.28 30.63 -11.97
CA ILE A 131 -3.98 29.27 -12.39
C ILE A 131 -3.17 29.41 -13.67
N LEU A 132 -1.91 28.95 -13.64
CA LEU A 132 -1.15 28.75 -14.85
C LEU A 132 -1.94 27.70 -15.64
N ALA A 133 -2.83 28.18 -16.51
CA ALA A 133 -3.42 27.35 -17.53
C ALA A 133 -2.22 26.95 -18.38
N ASP A 134 -1.67 25.77 -18.08
CA ASP A 134 -0.56 25.23 -18.84
C ASP A 134 -0.90 25.42 -20.31
N ALA A 135 0.02 26.04 -21.06
CA ALA A 135 -0.05 26.04 -22.50
C ALA A 135 -0.41 24.61 -22.91
N GLN A 136 -1.57 24.46 -23.57
CA GLN A 136 -2.13 23.17 -23.97
C GLN A 136 -0.98 22.23 -24.32
N PRO A 137 -0.74 21.16 -23.53
CA PRO A 137 0.48 20.38 -23.65
C PRO A 137 0.61 19.94 -25.11
N SER A 138 1.59 20.50 -25.80
CA SER A 138 1.84 20.22 -27.21
C SER A 138 1.93 18.71 -27.39
N ASP A 139 1.02 18.16 -28.19
CA ASP A 139 0.88 16.75 -28.55
C ASP A 139 1.69 15.77 -27.70
N SER A 140 1.06 15.41 -26.58
CA SER A 140 1.35 14.30 -25.68
C SER A 140 2.33 13.24 -26.21
N ILE A 141 3.60 13.31 -25.77
CA ILE A 141 4.40 12.09 -25.65
C ILE A 141 3.69 11.25 -24.61
N SER A 142 2.90 10.28 -25.08
CA SER A 142 2.22 9.33 -24.20
C SER A 142 3.26 8.76 -23.22
N PRO A 143 3.07 8.93 -21.91
CA PRO A 143 4.07 8.51 -20.93
C PRO A 143 4.37 7.04 -21.18
N VAL A 144 5.62 6.73 -21.48
CA VAL A 144 6.07 5.36 -21.69
C VAL A 144 5.80 4.63 -20.39
N LYS A 145 4.72 3.82 -20.37
CA LYS A 145 4.36 3.05 -19.19
C LYS A 145 5.58 2.21 -18.81
N PRO A 146 6.10 2.36 -17.57
CA PRO A 146 7.28 1.61 -17.16
C PRO A 146 7.00 0.12 -17.35
N ARG A 147 7.85 -0.54 -18.13
CA ARG A 147 7.74 -1.98 -18.33
C ARG A 147 7.83 -2.62 -16.94
N ARG A 148 6.81 -3.42 -16.59
CA ARG A 148 6.81 -4.15 -15.31
C ARG A 148 8.09 -4.97 -15.22
N LYS A 149 8.84 -4.82 -14.12
CA LYS A 149 10.01 -5.65 -13.84
C LYS A 149 9.57 -7.10 -13.86
N LYS A 150 10.28 -7.94 -14.62
CA LYS A 150 10.09 -9.39 -14.56
C LYS A 150 10.70 -9.85 -13.25
N TYR A 151 10.00 -10.72 -12.52
CA TYR A 151 10.50 -11.32 -11.29
C TYR A 151 10.56 -12.84 -11.44
N ARG A 152 11.36 -13.49 -10.62
CA ARG A 152 11.36 -14.96 -10.51
C ARG A 152 9.96 -15.47 -10.11
N PRO A 153 9.44 -16.56 -10.71
CA PRO A 153 8.18 -17.17 -10.29
C PRO A 153 8.21 -17.55 -8.81
N VAL A 154 7.09 -17.37 -8.10
CA VAL A 154 6.99 -17.61 -6.65
C VAL A 154 7.43 -19.02 -6.26
N THR A 155 7.07 -20.03 -7.07
CA THR A 155 7.44 -21.45 -6.88
C THR A 155 8.95 -21.69 -6.86
N LYS A 156 9.74 -20.83 -7.51
CA LYS A 156 11.21 -20.92 -7.55
C LYS A 156 11.90 -20.08 -6.46
N ARG A 157 11.16 -19.31 -5.65
CA ARG A 157 11.77 -18.43 -4.62
C ARG A 157 12.09 -19.20 -3.35
N GLU A 158 11.15 -20.02 -2.88
CA GLU A 158 11.28 -20.77 -1.63
C GLU A 158 12.55 -21.62 -1.51
N PRO A 159 12.97 -22.36 -2.55
CA PRO A 159 14.20 -23.14 -2.43
C PRO A 159 15.46 -22.27 -2.39
N ILE A 160 15.44 -21.06 -2.98
CA ILE A 160 16.55 -20.10 -2.91
C ILE A 160 16.63 -19.51 -1.51
N VAL A 161 15.48 -19.11 -0.94
CA VAL A 161 15.40 -18.61 0.44
C VAL A 161 16.04 -19.60 1.40
N ARG A 162 15.61 -20.88 1.35
CA ARG A 162 16.19 -21.94 2.19
C ARG A 162 17.69 -22.15 1.96
N ALA A 163 18.16 -22.06 0.72
CA ALA A 163 19.59 -22.18 0.42
C ALA A 163 20.41 -21.02 0.99
N LEU A 164 19.89 -19.79 0.92
CA LEU A 164 20.52 -18.60 1.48
C LEU A 164 20.51 -18.63 3.01
N GLU A 165 19.41 -19.03 3.65
CA GLU A 165 19.32 -19.19 5.10
C GLU A 165 20.31 -20.25 5.62
N ALA A 166 20.39 -21.40 4.94
CA ALA A 166 21.35 -22.44 5.28
C ALA A 166 22.80 -21.95 5.14
N TRP A 167 23.08 -21.18 4.09
CA TRP A 167 24.39 -20.54 3.92
C TRP A 167 24.68 -19.51 5.03
N CYS A 168 23.72 -18.66 5.38
CA CYS A 168 23.87 -17.71 6.49
C CYS A 168 24.21 -18.44 7.79
N GLY A 169 23.53 -19.55 8.10
CA GLY A 169 23.83 -20.37 9.28
C GLY A 169 25.24 -20.99 9.25
N ALA A 170 25.69 -21.44 8.07
CA ALA A 170 27.04 -21.96 7.90
C ALA A 170 28.13 -20.88 8.07
N VAL A 171 27.92 -19.70 7.48
CA VAL A 171 28.83 -18.55 7.63
C VAL A 171 28.89 -18.09 9.08
N HIS A 172 27.73 -18.00 9.74
CA HIS A 172 27.62 -17.64 11.16
C HIS A 172 28.40 -18.59 12.07
N THR A 173 28.38 -19.89 11.76
CA THR A 173 29.12 -20.91 12.51
C THR A 173 30.64 -20.82 12.27
N ARG A 174 31.06 -20.49 11.05
CA ARG A 174 32.47 -20.45 10.63
C ARG A 174 33.19 -19.16 11.03
N ASP A 175 32.51 -18.02 11.02
CA ASP A 175 33.11 -16.71 11.31
C ASP A 175 33.11 -16.44 12.83
N PRO A 176 34.29 -16.38 13.49
CA PRO A 176 34.38 -16.13 14.94
C PRO A 176 33.76 -14.80 15.36
N VAL A 177 33.76 -13.79 14.49
CA VAL A 177 33.18 -12.48 14.77
C VAL A 177 31.66 -12.56 14.64
N ALA A 178 31.16 -13.13 13.54
CA ALA A 178 29.72 -13.23 13.29
C ALA A 178 28.98 -14.06 14.34
N LYS A 179 29.66 -15.06 14.94
CA LYS A 179 29.09 -15.92 15.99
C LYS A 179 28.51 -15.16 17.18
N ASN A 180 29.02 -13.96 17.48
CA ASN A 180 28.55 -13.12 18.58
C ASN A 180 27.37 -12.20 18.21
N PHE A 181 26.94 -12.20 16.94
CA PHE A 181 25.84 -11.40 16.43
C PHE A 181 24.71 -12.31 15.91
N PRO A 182 23.48 -11.81 15.77
CA PRO A 182 22.43 -12.54 15.06
C PRO A 182 22.83 -12.85 13.61
N SER A 183 22.35 -13.96 13.04
CA SER A 183 22.62 -14.33 11.63
C SER A 183 22.15 -13.26 10.64
N SER A 184 21.18 -12.43 11.01
CA SER A 184 20.70 -11.29 10.23
C SER A 184 21.75 -10.20 10.00
N TYR A 185 22.86 -10.18 10.75
CA TYR A 185 24.00 -9.28 10.48
C TYR A 185 24.79 -9.69 9.25
N ILE A 186 24.70 -10.96 8.82
CA ILE A 186 25.32 -11.42 7.57
C ILE A 186 24.41 -11.05 6.40
N LEU A 187 23.13 -11.37 6.52
CA LEU A 187 22.11 -11.06 5.51
C LEU A 187 20.73 -11.10 6.19
N ASP A 188 19.98 -10.00 6.14
CA ASP A 188 18.65 -9.93 6.74
C ASP A 188 17.57 -10.60 5.86
N ASP A 189 16.41 -10.90 6.47
CA ASP A 189 15.31 -11.61 5.81
C ASP A 189 14.76 -10.87 4.58
N ASN A 190 14.75 -9.53 4.59
CA ASN A 190 14.31 -8.73 3.45
C ASN A 190 15.33 -8.79 2.31
N SER A 191 16.63 -8.74 2.63
CA SER A 191 17.71 -8.95 1.66
C SER A 191 17.66 -10.35 1.03
N ILE A 192 17.43 -11.40 1.83
CA ILE A 192 17.19 -12.77 1.32
C ILE A 192 15.99 -12.81 0.36
N ALA A 193 14.86 -12.22 0.76
CA ALA A 193 13.65 -12.18 -0.06
C ALA A 193 13.84 -11.38 -1.36
N GLN A 194 14.64 -10.31 -1.33
CA GLN A 194 14.96 -9.52 -2.52
C GLN A 194 15.83 -10.30 -3.50
N LEU A 195 16.89 -10.97 -3.03
CA LEU A 195 17.74 -11.82 -3.87
C LEU A 195 16.95 -12.98 -4.50
N ALA A 196 16.09 -13.64 -3.73
CA ALA A 196 15.26 -14.73 -4.22
C ALA A 196 14.21 -14.28 -5.26
N ARG A 197 13.78 -13.01 -5.21
CA ARG A 197 12.79 -12.44 -6.14
C ARG A 197 13.40 -12.09 -7.50
N GLU A 198 14.69 -11.80 -7.55
CA GLU A 198 15.36 -11.28 -8.74
C GLU A 198 15.52 -12.34 -9.85
N VAL A 199 15.57 -11.88 -11.10
CA VAL A 199 15.61 -12.78 -12.28
C VAL A 199 16.95 -13.51 -12.34
N SER A 200 16.92 -14.77 -12.79
CA SER A 200 18.12 -15.57 -13.05
C SER A 200 19.12 -14.83 -13.94
N GLY A 201 20.39 -14.87 -13.58
CA GLY A 201 21.47 -14.21 -14.34
C GLY A 201 21.59 -12.70 -14.17
N THR A 202 20.80 -12.09 -13.26
CA THR A 202 20.96 -10.66 -12.90
C THR A 202 22.30 -10.41 -12.20
N PHE A 203 22.72 -11.33 -11.33
CA PHE A 203 23.96 -11.23 -10.57
C PHE A 203 25.07 -12.02 -11.26
N ARG A 204 25.94 -11.33 -11.99
CA ARG A 204 27.06 -11.93 -12.73
C ARG A 204 28.39 -11.75 -12.01
N ILE A 205 28.56 -10.65 -11.30
CA ILE A 205 29.76 -10.39 -10.54
C ILE A 205 29.37 -10.06 -9.09
N PRO A 206 30.27 -10.30 -8.12
CA PRO A 206 30.00 -10.00 -6.70
C PRO A 206 29.55 -8.55 -6.48
N LYS A 207 30.03 -7.63 -7.32
CA LYS A 207 29.67 -6.21 -7.27
C LYS A 207 28.18 -5.97 -7.51
N ASP A 208 27.54 -6.78 -8.37
CA ASP A 208 26.11 -6.63 -8.68
C ASP A 208 25.25 -6.84 -7.43
N ILE A 209 25.62 -7.79 -6.56
CA ILE A 209 24.90 -8.06 -5.30
C ILE A 209 25.15 -6.92 -4.30
N THR A 210 26.39 -6.48 -4.16
CA THR A 210 26.75 -5.37 -3.25
C THR A 210 26.02 -4.08 -3.61
N ASP A 211 26.03 -3.71 -4.89
CA ASP A 211 25.34 -2.51 -5.38
C ASP A 211 23.81 -2.65 -5.23
N PHE A 212 23.28 -3.86 -5.42
CA PHE A 212 21.84 -4.15 -5.29
C PHE A 212 21.35 -4.08 -3.84
N LEU A 213 22.13 -4.60 -2.88
CA LEU A 213 21.78 -4.58 -1.45
C LEU A 213 22.20 -3.28 -0.75
N GLY A 214 23.10 -2.50 -1.34
CA GLY A 214 23.66 -1.30 -0.72
C GLY A 214 24.65 -1.61 0.41
N GLU A 215 25.39 -2.72 0.28
CA GLU A 215 26.31 -3.22 1.31
C GLU A 215 27.71 -2.59 1.22
N THR A 216 28.51 -2.74 2.28
CA THR A 216 29.85 -2.14 2.35
C THR A 216 30.92 -2.94 1.57
N PRO A 217 32.07 -2.32 1.24
CA PRO A 217 33.19 -3.03 0.61
C PRO A 217 33.75 -4.19 1.46
N GLU A 218 33.70 -4.08 2.78
CA GLU A 218 34.15 -5.15 3.69
C GLU A 218 33.20 -6.35 3.62
N TRP A 219 31.88 -6.08 3.58
CA TRP A 219 30.87 -7.11 3.39
C TRP A 219 31.04 -7.79 2.02
N HIS A 220 31.29 -7.00 0.98
CA HIS A 220 31.56 -7.49 -0.37
C HIS A 220 32.72 -8.48 -0.41
N ALA A 221 33.86 -8.12 0.19
CA ALA A 221 35.06 -8.95 0.20
C ALA A 221 34.85 -10.29 0.92
N ARG A 222 33.95 -10.34 1.91
CA ARG A 222 33.70 -11.54 2.72
C ARG A 222 32.62 -12.45 2.14
N HIS A 223 31.54 -11.89 1.62
CA HIS A 223 30.29 -12.64 1.40
C HIS A 223 29.82 -12.68 -0.05
N ALA A 224 30.08 -11.64 -0.84
CA ALA A 224 29.45 -11.48 -2.15
C ALA A 224 29.85 -12.57 -3.17
N ILE A 225 31.08 -13.10 -3.10
CA ILE A 225 31.56 -14.17 -3.98
C ILE A 225 30.79 -15.48 -3.74
N GLU A 226 30.60 -15.87 -2.48
CA GLU A 226 29.87 -17.09 -2.12
C GLU A 226 28.39 -16.99 -2.52
N LEU A 227 27.77 -15.82 -2.29
CA LEU A 227 26.38 -15.57 -2.69
C LEU A 227 26.15 -15.66 -4.20
N VAL A 228 27.01 -15.04 -5.02
CA VAL A 228 26.93 -15.18 -6.48
C VAL A 228 27.07 -16.64 -6.90
N THR A 229 27.94 -17.40 -6.23
CA THR A 229 28.15 -18.83 -6.50
C THR A 229 26.90 -19.64 -6.19
N ILE A 230 26.25 -19.43 -5.05
CA ILE A 230 25.01 -20.10 -4.66
C ILE A 230 23.87 -19.80 -5.65
N LEU A 231 23.68 -18.53 -5.99
CA LEU A 231 22.60 -18.11 -6.91
C LEU A 231 22.82 -18.69 -8.32
N ARG A 232 24.07 -18.69 -8.81
CA ARG A 232 24.43 -19.31 -10.09
C ARG A 232 24.24 -20.81 -10.07
N GLN A 233 24.70 -21.48 -9.02
CA GLN A 233 24.55 -22.93 -8.90
C GLN A 233 23.08 -23.32 -8.88
N TYR A 234 22.23 -22.56 -8.17
CA TYR A 234 20.80 -22.76 -8.17
C TYR A 234 20.18 -22.54 -9.56
N ASP A 235 20.58 -21.48 -10.27
CA ASP A 235 20.09 -21.21 -11.62
C ASP A 235 20.50 -22.29 -12.64
N LEU A 236 21.66 -22.94 -12.44
CA LEU A 236 22.14 -24.05 -13.27
C LEU A 236 21.43 -25.38 -12.96
N THR A 237 21.12 -25.66 -11.69
CA THR A 237 20.46 -26.91 -11.27
C THR A 237 18.94 -26.85 -11.36
N ALA A 238 18.36 -25.65 -11.35
CA ALA A 238 16.93 -25.49 -11.50
C ALA A 238 16.48 -26.10 -12.83
N PRO A 239 15.51 -27.03 -12.82
CA PRO A 239 15.00 -27.58 -14.06
C PRO A 239 14.58 -26.42 -14.97
N PRO A 240 14.94 -26.47 -16.27
CA PRO A 240 14.49 -25.47 -17.23
C PRO A 240 13.00 -25.35 -17.02
N ALA A 241 12.50 -24.12 -16.88
CA ALA A 241 11.08 -23.93 -16.70
C ALA A 241 10.42 -24.59 -17.91
N HIS A 242 9.91 -25.80 -17.72
CA HIS A 242 9.18 -26.50 -18.75
C HIS A 242 8.09 -25.51 -19.05
N ARG A 243 8.12 -24.94 -20.26
CA ARG A 243 7.00 -24.17 -20.73
C ARG A 243 5.90 -25.20 -20.67
N ILE A 244 5.07 -25.12 -19.62
CA ILE A 244 3.75 -25.73 -19.63
C ILE A 244 3.11 -24.94 -20.76
N ARG A 245 3.32 -25.48 -21.96
CA ARG A 245 2.57 -25.11 -23.14
C ARG A 245 1.19 -25.51 -22.69
N ASP A 246 0.31 -24.54 -22.53
CA ASP A 246 -1.10 -24.75 -22.24
C ASP A 246 -1.72 -25.52 -23.42
N GLU A 247 -1.33 -26.79 -23.58
CA GLU A 247 -1.87 -27.79 -24.51
C GLU A 247 -3.05 -28.51 -23.86
N SER A 248 -3.64 -27.94 -22.81
CA SER A 248 -5.02 -28.22 -22.43
C SER A 248 -5.98 -27.45 -23.34
N SER A 249 -5.94 -27.79 -24.63
CA SER A 249 -7.03 -27.55 -25.56
C SER A 249 -7.41 -28.90 -26.16
N SER A 250 -8.64 -29.31 -25.87
CA SER A 250 -9.38 -30.37 -26.55
C SER A 250 -8.93 -31.82 -26.30
N SER A 251 -9.56 -32.42 -25.29
CA SER A 251 -9.97 -33.81 -25.36
C SER A 251 -11.31 -33.92 -24.62
N ASP A 252 -12.39 -33.73 -25.37
CA ASP A 252 -13.73 -34.15 -24.96
C ASP A 252 -13.70 -35.66 -24.74
N SER A 253 -13.72 -36.08 -23.48
CA SER A 253 -14.07 -37.45 -23.11
C SER A 253 -15.27 -37.36 -22.18
N GLU A 254 -16.45 -37.61 -22.76
CA GLU A 254 -17.69 -37.88 -22.06
C GLU A 254 -17.48 -39.00 -21.04
N THR A 255 -17.71 -38.69 -19.76
CA THR A 255 -18.08 -39.69 -18.76
C THR A 255 -19.37 -39.28 -18.10
N SER A 256 -20.36 -40.14 -18.31
CA SER A 256 -21.69 -40.14 -17.75
C SER A 256 -21.69 -40.38 -16.23
N ASP A 257 -22.74 -39.86 -15.61
CA ASP A 257 -23.30 -40.23 -14.30
C ASP A 257 -22.51 -39.87 -13.05
N SER A 258 -22.97 -38.83 -12.33
CA SER A 258 -23.68 -39.03 -11.05
C SER A 258 -24.19 -37.71 -10.46
N GLN A 259 -25.52 -37.66 -10.33
CA GLN A 259 -26.37 -36.81 -9.49
C GLN A 259 -25.67 -35.80 -8.57
N ASN A 260 -25.78 -34.50 -8.90
CA ASN A 260 -25.66 -33.42 -7.91
C ASN A 260 -27.00 -32.69 -7.82
N HIS A 261 -27.61 -32.78 -6.65
CA HIS A 261 -28.83 -32.08 -6.28
C HIS A 261 -28.66 -30.56 -6.43
N ASN A 262 -29.57 -29.96 -7.18
CA ASN A 262 -29.80 -28.51 -7.18
C ASN A 262 -30.26 -28.07 -5.79
N MET A 263 -29.31 -27.76 -4.91
CA MET A 263 -29.58 -27.07 -3.66
C MET A 263 -29.89 -25.62 -4.02
N THR A 264 -31.15 -25.22 -3.85
CA THR A 264 -31.60 -23.86 -4.18
C THR A 264 -30.85 -22.84 -3.32
N THR A 265 -30.63 -21.64 -3.84
CA THR A 265 -29.95 -20.55 -3.13
C THR A 265 -30.58 -20.28 -1.75
N ALA A 266 -31.88 -20.49 -1.61
CA ALA A 266 -32.60 -20.39 -0.33
C ALA A 266 -32.14 -21.45 0.69
N GLN A 267 -31.89 -22.69 0.27
CA GLN A 267 -31.40 -23.76 1.15
C GLN A 267 -29.95 -23.53 1.58
N ALA A 268 -29.11 -22.93 0.72
CA ALA A 268 -27.75 -22.52 1.08
C ALA A 268 -27.73 -21.40 2.14
N VAL A 269 -28.65 -20.44 2.03
CA VAL A 269 -28.82 -19.38 3.04
C VAL A 269 -29.33 -19.94 4.37
N GLN A 270 -30.32 -20.84 4.33
CA GLN A 270 -30.85 -21.51 5.53
C GLN A 270 -29.76 -22.31 6.26
N ALA A 271 -28.95 -23.07 5.51
CA ALA A 271 -27.85 -23.86 6.08
C ALA A 271 -26.78 -22.98 6.74
N ASN A 272 -26.45 -21.83 6.15
CA ASN A 272 -25.51 -20.87 6.74
C ASN A 272 -26.07 -20.21 8.01
N LEU A 273 -27.35 -19.85 8.05
CA LEU A 273 -28.00 -19.30 9.24
C LEU A 273 -27.99 -20.29 10.42
N ILE A 274 -28.29 -21.57 10.15
CA ILE A 274 -28.23 -22.63 11.16
C ILE A 274 -26.80 -22.80 11.69
N ARG A 275 -25.79 -22.72 10.82
CA ARG A 275 -24.36 -22.78 11.19
C ARG A 275 -23.91 -21.60 12.05
N MET A 276 -24.42 -20.40 11.79
CA MET A 276 -24.13 -19.22 12.60
C MET A 276 -24.81 -19.29 13.96
N ALA A 277 -26.07 -19.73 14.02
CA ALA A 277 -26.81 -19.90 15.28
C ALA A 277 -26.14 -20.93 16.21
N THR A 278 -25.66 -22.04 15.65
CA THR A 278 -24.95 -23.08 16.42
C THR A 278 -23.58 -22.61 16.93
N LYS A 279 -22.81 -21.85 16.12
CA LYS A 279 -21.57 -21.22 16.60
C LYS A 279 -21.82 -20.24 17.75
N TYR A 280 -22.88 -19.44 17.66
CA TYR A 280 -23.23 -18.47 18.70
C TYR A 280 -23.64 -19.13 20.02
N GLN A 281 -24.42 -20.22 19.96
CA GLN A 281 -24.78 -21.00 21.15
C GLN A 281 -23.57 -21.68 21.80
N HIS A 282 -22.57 -22.10 21.00
CA HIS A 282 -21.35 -22.70 21.54
C HIS A 282 -20.48 -21.66 22.26
N GLN A 283 -20.32 -20.46 21.69
CA GLN A 283 -19.59 -19.36 22.34
C GLN A 283 -20.25 -18.91 23.65
N ARG A 284 -21.59 -18.87 23.71
CA ARG A 284 -22.31 -18.54 24.95
C ARG A 284 -22.15 -19.59 26.05
N ARG A 285 -21.95 -20.87 25.71
CA ARG A 285 -21.68 -21.93 26.68
C ARG A 285 -20.25 -21.88 27.23
N THR A 286 -19.28 -21.44 26.44
CA THR A 286 -17.89 -21.33 26.89
C THR A 286 -17.61 -20.13 27.79
N THR A 287 -18.47 -19.10 27.78
CA THR A 287 -18.29 -17.88 28.59
C THR A 287 -19.07 -17.87 29.91
N LEU A 288 -19.78 -18.95 30.23
CA LEU A 288 -20.55 -19.10 31.48
C LEU A 288 -20.13 -20.39 32.19
N VAL A 289 -18.86 -20.47 32.57
CA VAL A 289 -18.39 -21.36 33.63
C VAL A 289 -17.59 -20.47 34.60
N PRO A 290 -18.07 -20.28 35.85
CA PRO A 290 -17.35 -19.51 36.86
C PRO A 290 -16.08 -20.22 37.35
#